data_AF-A0A4U1VDR4-F1
#
_entry.id   AF-A0A4U1VDR4-F1
#
_cell.length_a   1.000
_cell.length_b   1.000
_cell.length_c   1.000
_cell.angle_alpha   90.00
_cell.angle_beta   90.00
_cell.angle_gamma   90.00
#
_symmetry.space_group_name_H-M   'P 1'
#
loop_
_entity.id
_entity.type
_entity.pdbx_description
1 polymer ?
#
loop_
_entity_poly.entity_id
_entity_poly.type
_entity_poly.pdbx_seq_one_letter_code
_entity_poly.pdbx_strand_id
1 'polypeptide(L)'
;MADNSQTTDLTVSDSNDHALIAGSELDGEGQNPDLGERSSSKFDMAVGDLDLLRQVVLVLSISICVALIVMLFFWVKEPEMRPLGAYETEELIPVLDYLDLQKIQYTLEGNTISVPASEYNSLKLNMVRAGLNQERNAGDDILMQDMGFGVSQRLEQERLKLSRERQLAKAIEQMKQVRKAQVLLALPKQSVFVRHNQEASASVFLTLKTGNNLKQQEVDSVVDMVASAVPGMKTSRITVTDQHGRLLSSGSQDPMSAARRKEHELERNQEQALREKIDSILIPILGFGNYTAQVDIQLDFSAVEQTRKRFDPNTPATRSEYTLEDYNNGNTVAGIPGALSNQPPADASIPQDVAQMKDGAMTGQGSVHKEATRNFELDTTISHERKQSGTVNRQTVSVAIKDRQSLNPDTGEVVHTPIPASEINAIRQVLIGTVGFDESRGDLLNVLSMQFAPQVTDVVADVPIWEHPNFNDWVRWFASALVIIVVVLVLVRPAMKKLLNPAADNDDQMYGPDGMPIGVDGETSLIGGDIEGGELFEFGSSIDLPNLHKDEDVLKAVRALVANEPELAAQVVKNWMVDG
;
A
#
# COMPACT_ATOMS: atom_id res chain seq x y z
N MET A 1 -3.71 -11.57 -50.73
CA MET A 1 -3.28 -12.84 -50.12
C MET A 1 -4.44 -13.25 -49.22
N ALA A 2 -5.33 -14.13 -49.71
CA ALA A 2 -5.14 -15.59 -49.75
C ALA A 2 -5.43 -16.15 -48.35
N ASP A 3 -6.59 -16.76 -48.10
CA ASP A 3 -6.97 -18.16 -48.42
C ASP A 3 -6.81 -19.01 -47.14
N ASN A 4 -7.61 -20.05 -46.84
CA ASN A 4 -8.85 -20.55 -47.45
C ASN A 4 -9.62 -21.44 -46.42
N SER A 5 -10.92 -21.64 -46.66
CA SER A 5 -11.75 -22.89 -46.55
C SER A 5 -11.31 -24.08 -45.66
N GLN A 6 -12.17 -24.89 -45.01
CA GLN A 6 -13.33 -25.70 -45.47
C GLN A 6 -14.11 -26.21 -44.22
N THR A 7 -15.31 -26.83 -44.19
CA THR A 7 -16.55 -27.03 -45.02
C THR A 7 -17.63 -27.59 -44.02
N THR A 8 -18.87 -28.04 -44.30
CA THR A 8 -19.65 -28.32 -45.53
C THR A 8 -21.15 -28.18 -45.20
N ASP A 9 -21.96 -27.78 -46.19
CA ASP A 9 -23.43 -27.77 -46.19
C ASP A 9 -23.95 -28.94 -47.05
N LEU A 10 -25.20 -29.40 -46.85
CA LEU A 10 -25.85 -30.37 -47.76
C LEU A 10 -27.41 -30.39 -47.71
N THR A 11 -28.05 -29.63 -48.61
CA THR A 11 -29.25 -29.96 -49.45
C THR A 11 -30.60 -30.38 -48.78
N VAL A 12 -31.77 -29.74 -49.04
CA VAL A 12 -32.58 -29.68 -50.30
C VAL A 12 -33.18 -31.06 -50.66
N SER A 13 -34.46 -31.32 -51.04
CA SER A 13 -35.62 -30.60 -51.66
C SER A 13 -36.96 -31.34 -51.31
N ASP A 14 -38.11 -30.72 -51.02
CA ASP A 14 -39.19 -30.17 -51.89
C ASP A 14 -40.41 -31.09 -52.21
N SER A 15 -41.59 -30.47 -52.29
CA SER A 15 -42.88 -30.85 -52.94
C SER A 15 -43.90 -31.81 -52.28
N ASN A 16 -45.12 -31.25 -52.09
CA ASN A 16 -46.49 -31.84 -52.10
C ASN A 16 -46.87 -32.96 -51.09
N ASP A 17 -48.12 -33.09 -50.62
CA ASP A 17 -49.39 -32.83 -51.31
C ASP A 17 -50.59 -32.42 -50.40
N HIS A 18 -51.70 -32.05 -51.07
CA HIS A 18 -53.10 -31.90 -50.64
C HIS A 18 -53.59 -32.83 -49.47
N ALA A 19 -54.65 -32.58 -48.68
CA ALA A 19 -55.85 -31.74 -48.88
C ALA A 19 -56.81 -31.68 -47.62
N LEU A 20 -57.61 -30.59 -47.50
CA LEU A 20 -59.05 -30.55 -47.07
C LEU A 20 -59.43 -30.98 -45.61
N ILE A 21 -60.49 -30.47 -44.94
CA ILE A 21 -61.60 -29.56 -45.28
C ILE A 21 -62.15 -28.81 -44.03
N ALA A 22 -62.97 -27.77 -44.27
CA ALA A 22 -63.81 -26.92 -43.38
C ALA A 22 -64.29 -27.52 -42.02
N GLY A 23 -64.51 -26.73 -40.96
CA GLY A 23 -65.59 -25.72 -40.78
C GLY A 23 -66.58 -26.25 -39.71
N SER A 24 -67.46 -25.51 -39.03
CA SER A 24 -67.85 -24.09 -39.00
C SER A 24 -68.69 -23.85 -37.72
N GLU A 25 -68.88 -22.58 -37.30
CA GLU A 25 -70.05 -22.00 -36.55
C GLU A 25 -70.63 -22.75 -35.31
N LEU A 26 -70.60 -22.17 -34.10
CA LEU A 26 -71.47 -21.12 -33.54
C LEU A 26 -72.92 -21.53 -33.18
N ASP A 27 -73.26 -21.24 -31.92
CA ASP A 27 -74.58 -21.08 -31.27
C ASP A 27 -75.55 -22.28 -31.12
N GLY A 28 -76.26 -22.29 -29.97
CA GLY A 28 -77.48 -23.11 -29.78
C GLY A 28 -77.70 -23.71 -28.39
N GLU A 29 -78.14 -22.88 -27.44
CA GLU A 29 -79.10 -23.14 -26.32
C GLU A 29 -79.22 -24.51 -25.61
N GLY A 30 -79.56 -24.46 -24.30
CA GLY A 30 -80.63 -25.35 -23.80
C GLY A 30 -80.38 -26.18 -22.52
N GLN A 31 -80.70 -25.58 -21.37
CA GLN A 31 -81.42 -26.18 -20.22
C GLN A 31 -80.94 -27.50 -19.55
N ASN A 32 -80.59 -27.34 -18.27
CA ASN A 32 -80.84 -28.21 -17.10
C ASN A 32 -82.15 -29.06 -17.16
N PRO A 33 -82.38 -30.09 -16.29
CA PRO A 33 -81.69 -30.36 -15.00
C PRO A 33 -81.34 -31.83 -14.65
N ASP A 34 -80.50 -31.94 -13.61
CA ASP A 34 -80.55 -32.82 -12.42
C ASP A 34 -81.29 -34.17 -12.46
N LEU A 35 -80.59 -35.22 -11.99
CA LEU A 35 -81.11 -36.30 -11.13
C LEU A 35 -79.93 -37.18 -10.67
N GLY A 36 -79.56 -37.10 -9.39
CA GLY A 36 -78.49 -37.92 -8.81
C GLY A 36 -78.98 -39.24 -8.21
N GLU A 37 -78.09 -40.24 -8.09
CA GLU A 37 -78.32 -41.37 -7.18
C GLU A 37 -77.00 -41.94 -6.62
N ARG A 38 -77.05 -42.41 -5.37
CA ARG A 38 -75.93 -43.02 -4.63
C ARG A 38 -76.13 -44.53 -4.57
N SER A 39 -75.06 -45.33 -4.67
CA SER A 39 -74.95 -46.69 -4.10
C SER A 39 -73.62 -47.33 -4.56
N SER A 40 -72.97 -48.26 -3.85
CA SER A 40 -72.74 -48.48 -2.41
C SER A 40 -71.61 -49.51 -2.30
N SER A 41 -71.03 -49.68 -1.11
CA SER A 41 -69.87 -50.57 -0.89
C SER A 41 -70.26 -52.05 -0.82
N LYS A 42 -69.31 -52.94 -1.17
CA LYS A 42 -68.93 -54.18 -0.43
C LYS A 42 -67.98 -55.06 -1.25
N PHE A 43 -66.75 -55.22 -0.77
CA PHE A 43 -66.22 -56.56 -0.49
C PHE A 43 -65.15 -56.45 0.60
N ASP A 44 -65.23 -57.32 1.60
CA ASP A 44 -64.34 -57.35 2.77
C ASP A 44 -63.44 -58.60 2.72
N MET A 45 -62.42 -58.60 3.57
CA MET A 45 -61.28 -59.53 3.64
C MET A 45 -61.58 -61.03 3.53
N ALA A 46 -60.60 -61.78 3.00
CA ALA A 46 -59.98 -62.89 3.76
C ALA A 46 -58.57 -63.23 3.25
N VAL A 47 -57.56 -62.76 4.00
CA VAL A 47 -56.24 -63.38 4.29
C VAL A 47 -55.59 -64.26 3.21
N GLY A 48 -54.50 -63.76 2.63
CA GLY A 48 -53.63 -64.57 1.75
C GLY A 48 -52.27 -63.97 1.39
N ASP A 49 -51.91 -62.75 1.83
CA ASP A 49 -50.59 -62.19 1.53
C ASP A 49 -50.12 -61.12 2.56
N LEU A 50 -49.49 -61.58 3.64
CA LEU A 50 -48.83 -60.70 4.61
C LEU A 50 -47.43 -60.26 4.15
N ASP A 51 -46.89 -60.83 3.08
CA ASP A 51 -45.53 -60.54 2.62
C ASP A 51 -45.51 -59.43 1.57
N LEU A 52 -46.44 -59.43 0.60
CA LEU A 52 -46.64 -58.28 -0.31
C LEU A 52 -47.01 -57.00 0.46
N LEU A 53 -47.87 -57.08 1.47
CA LEU A 53 -48.27 -55.90 2.25
C LEU A 53 -47.07 -55.33 3.03
N ARG A 54 -46.23 -56.21 3.60
CA ARG A 54 -44.98 -55.84 4.28
C ARG A 54 -43.95 -55.26 3.31
N GLN A 55 -43.81 -55.83 2.12
CA GLN A 55 -42.88 -55.35 1.09
C GLN A 55 -43.32 -53.99 0.53
N VAL A 56 -44.63 -53.78 0.29
CA VAL A 56 -45.18 -52.49 -0.16
C VAL A 56 -45.01 -51.41 0.92
N VAL A 57 -45.30 -51.69 2.20
CA VAL A 57 -45.07 -50.73 3.30
C VAL A 57 -43.57 -50.39 3.46
N LEU A 58 -42.68 -51.36 3.26
CA LEU A 58 -41.23 -51.13 3.29
C LEU A 58 -40.76 -50.26 2.12
N VAL A 59 -41.20 -50.55 0.89
CA VAL A 59 -40.87 -49.72 -0.28
C VAL A 59 -41.45 -48.31 -0.13
N LEU A 60 -42.70 -48.19 0.32
CA LEU A 60 -43.37 -46.91 0.56
C LEU A 60 -42.64 -46.08 1.62
N SER A 61 -42.26 -46.68 2.75
CA SER A 61 -41.51 -45.96 3.80
C SER A 61 -40.12 -45.51 3.35
N ILE A 62 -39.39 -46.32 2.57
CA ILE A 62 -38.12 -45.89 1.95
C ILE A 62 -38.36 -44.74 0.96
N SER A 63 -39.38 -44.83 0.09
CA SER A 63 -39.71 -43.78 -0.86
C SER A 63 -40.11 -42.47 -0.18
N ILE A 64 -40.90 -42.52 0.89
CA ILE A 64 -41.25 -41.35 1.71
C ILE A 64 -40.00 -40.76 2.38
N CYS A 65 -39.11 -41.60 2.92
CA CYS A 65 -37.87 -41.15 3.55
C CYS A 65 -36.94 -40.46 2.53
N VAL A 66 -36.78 -41.01 1.33
CA VAL A 66 -36.04 -40.39 0.22
C VAL A 66 -36.71 -39.08 -0.24
N ALA A 67 -38.04 -39.06 -0.37
CA ALA A 67 -38.77 -37.85 -0.73
C ALA A 67 -38.60 -36.73 0.32
N LEU A 68 -38.65 -37.06 1.61
CA LEU A 68 -38.38 -36.12 2.70
C LEU A 68 -36.92 -35.62 2.68
N ILE A 69 -35.94 -36.48 2.43
CA ILE A 69 -34.52 -36.08 2.29
C ILE A 69 -34.35 -35.10 1.11
N VAL A 70 -34.97 -35.38 -0.04
CA VAL A 70 -34.93 -34.49 -1.22
C VAL A 70 -35.66 -33.17 -0.95
N MET A 71 -36.84 -33.20 -0.32
CA MET A 71 -37.59 -32.01 0.06
C MET A 71 -36.80 -31.12 1.02
N LEU A 72 -36.19 -31.70 2.06
CA LEU A 72 -35.36 -30.99 3.03
C LEU A 72 -34.09 -30.42 2.36
N PHE A 73 -33.49 -31.14 1.41
CA PHE A 73 -32.36 -30.65 0.63
C PHE A 73 -32.70 -29.43 -0.25
N PHE A 74 -33.89 -29.37 -0.85
CA PHE A 74 -34.36 -28.19 -1.58
C PHE A 74 -34.70 -27.04 -0.63
N TRP A 75 -35.35 -27.31 0.51
CA TRP A 75 -35.75 -26.28 1.48
C TRP A 75 -34.55 -25.59 2.16
N VAL A 76 -33.39 -26.24 2.22
CA VAL A 76 -32.12 -25.68 2.73
C VAL A 76 -31.36 -24.87 1.67
N LYS A 77 -31.81 -24.82 0.41
CA LYS A 77 -31.05 -24.23 -0.71
C LYS A 77 -31.43 -22.82 -1.15
N GLU A 78 -32.50 -22.23 -0.61
CA GLU A 78 -32.86 -20.84 -0.92
C GLU A 78 -32.08 -19.87 0.00
N PRO A 79 -31.17 -19.03 -0.53
CA PRO A 79 -30.47 -18.04 0.27
C PRO A 79 -31.42 -16.90 0.67
N GLU A 80 -31.43 -16.54 1.95
CA GLU A 80 -32.16 -15.36 2.45
C GLU A 80 -31.62 -14.09 1.76
N MET A 81 -32.45 -13.40 0.99
CA MET A 81 -32.07 -12.16 0.27
C MET A 81 -32.42 -10.92 1.10
N ARG A 82 -31.46 -10.01 1.23
CA ARG A 82 -31.57 -8.77 2.02
C ARG A 82 -31.33 -7.53 1.16
N PRO A 83 -32.17 -6.49 1.24
CA PRO A 83 -31.97 -5.25 0.49
C PRO A 83 -30.70 -4.54 0.96
N LEU A 84 -29.83 -4.25 -0.02
CA LEU A 84 -28.55 -3.57 0.13
C LEU A 84 -28.74 -2.05 0.28
N GLY A 85 -29.63 -1.50 -0.55
CA GLY A 85 -30.00 -0.09 -0.62
C GLY A 85 -30.79 0.22 -1.89
N ALA A 86 -31.33 1.44 -1.97
CA ALA A 86 -31.85 2.02 -3.20
C ALA A 86 -30.87 3.10 -3.68
N TYR A 87 -30.52 3.07 -4.97
CA TYR A 87 -29.39 3.84 -5.53
C TYR A 87 -29.82 4.64 -6.74
N GLU A 88 -29.57 5.96 -6.79
CA GLU A 88 -29.88 6.77 -7.98
C GLU A 88 -29.20 6.20 -9.24
N THR A 89 -29.77 6.44 -10.43
CA THR A 89 -29.34 5.77 -11.69
C THR A 89 -27.85 5.92 -12.00
N GLU A 90 -27.24 7.03 -11.57
CA GLU A 90 -25.82 7.36 -11.73
C GLU A 90 -24.90 6.55 -10.80
N GLU A 91 -25.42 6.10 -9.65
CA GLU A 91 -24.74 5.26 -8.64
C GLU A 91 -25.08 3.77 -8.80
N LEU A 92 -26.23 3.45 -9.40
CA LEU A 92 -26.68 2.08 -9.67
C LEU A 92 -25.70 1.31 -10.57
N ILE A 93 -25.27 1.91 -11.69
CA ILE A 93 -24.40 1.27 -12.68
C ILE A 93 -23.06 0.78 -12.07
N PRO A 94 -22.25 1.63 -11.41
CA PRO A 94 -20.97 1.17 -10.85
C PRO A 94 -21.13 0.20 -9.66
N VAL A 95 -22.28 0.19 -8.99
CA VAL A 95 -22.61 -0.83 -7.98
C VAL A 95 -22.92 -2.18 -8.65
N LEU A 96 -23.71 -2.19 -9.73
CA LEU A 96 -23.99 -3.41 -10.50
C LEU A 96 -22.71 -4.00 -11.13
N ASP A 97 -21.90 -3.17 -11.81
CA ASP A 97 -20.60 -3.58 -12.36
C ASP A 97 -19.69 -4.23 -11.30
N TYR A 98 -19.72 -3.71 -10.07
CA TYR A 98 -18.95 -4.25 -8.95
C TYR A 98 -19.46 -5.62 -8.48
N LEU A 99 -20.79 -5.80 -8.42
CA LEU A 99 -21.41 -7.08 -8.04
C LEU A 99 -21.16 -8.15 -9.11
N ASP A 100 -21.30 -7.80 -10.38
CA ASP A 100 -20.99 -8.67 -11.52
C ASP A 100 -19.51 -9.09 -11.53
N LEU A 101 -18.59 -8.16 -11.26
CA LEU A 101 -17.15 -8.44 -11.18
C LEU A 101 -16.82 -9.37 -10.00
N GLN A 102 -17.46 -9.19 -8.85
CA GLN A 102 -17.34 -10.09 -7.70
C GLN A 102 -18.13 -11.41 -7.87
N LYS A 103 -18.94 -11.55 -8.94
CA LYS A 103 -19.83 -12.69 -9.21
C LYS A 103 -20.83 -12.98 -8.08
N ILE A 104 -21.28 -11.92 -7.42
CA ILE A 104 -22.25 -11.99 -6.34
C ILE A 104 -23.65 -12.05 -6.95
N GLN A 105 -24.47 -12.99 -6.50
CA GLN A 105 -25.86 -13.06 -6.94
C GLN A 105 -26.65 -11.89 -6.34
N TYR A 106 -27.39 -11.15 -7.17
CA TYR A 106 -28.27 -10.07 -6.72
C TYR A 106 -29.62 -10.14 -7.44
N THR A 107 -30.63 -9.56 -6.81
CA THR A 107 -31.92 -9.26 -7.46
C THR A 107 -32.11 -7.75 -7.52
N LEU A 108 -32.54 -7.25 -8.68
CA LEU A 108 -32.82 -5.83 -8.92
C LEU A 108 -34.33 -5.62 -9.01
N GLU A 109 -34.89 -4.93 -8.02
CA GLU A 109 -36.30 -4.55 -7.98
C GLU A 109 -36.43 -3.05 -8.17
N GLY A 110 -36.58 -2.64 -9.44
CA GLY A 110 -36.61 -1.24 -9.86
C GLY A 110 -35.27 -0.56 -9.60
N ASN A 111 -35.17 0.14 -8.47
CA ASN A 111 -33.98 0.88 -8.04
C ASN A 111 -33.33 0.31 -6.77
N THR A 112 -33.87 -0.79 -6.24
CA THR A 112 -33.39 -1.47 -5.03
C THR A 112 -32.61 -2.71 -5.41
N ILE A 113 -31.39 -2.84 -4.90
CA ILE A 113 -30.56 -4.04 -5.07
C ILE A 113 -30.68 -4.89 -3.80
N SER A 114 -30.93 -6.19 -3.94
CA SER A 114 -30.94 -7.17 -2.85
C SER A 114 -29.89 -8.27 -3.07
N VAL A 115 -29.28 -8.75 -1.99
CA VAL A 115 -28.13 -9.69 -2.01
C VAL A 115 -28.26 -10.74 -0.89
N PRO A 116 -27.58 -11.90 -0.96
CA PRO A 116 -27.58 -12.90 0.10
C PRO A 116 -27.19 -12.33 1.47
N ALA A 117 -27.96 -12.65 2.50
CA ALA A 117 -27.76 -12.17 3.87
C ALA A 117 -26.39 -12.55 4.46
N SER A 118 -25.82 -13.69 4.02
CA SER A 118 -24.47 -14.13 4.35
C SER A 118 -23.37 -13.17 3.86
N GLU A 119 -23.60 -12.48 2.75
CA GLU A 119 -22.64 -11.60 2.09
C GLU A 119 -22.91 -10.11 2.34
N TYR A 120 -24.12 -9.75 2.81
CA TYR A 120 -24.52 -8.37 3.07
C TYR A 120 -23.47 -7.52 3.81
N ASN A 121 -22.91 -8.05 4.90
CA ASN A 121 -21.94 -7.30 5.74
C ASN A 121 -20.56 -7.16 5.06
N SER A 122 -20.04 -8.24 4.46
CA SER A 122 -18.75 -8.23 3.76
C SER A 122 -18.81 -7.37 2.51
N LEU A 123 -19.89 -7.48 1.74
CA LEU A 123 -20.16 -6.66 0.57
C LEU A 123 -20.29 -5.17 0.95
N LYS A 124 -21.08 -4.82 1.97
CA LYS A 124 -21.23 -3.42 2.40
C LYS A 124 -19.89 -2.78 2.77
N LEU A 125 -19.04 -3.52 3.49
CA LEU A 125 -17.68 -3.09 3.81
C LEU A 125 -16.80 -2.97 2.56
N ASN A 126 -16.89 -3.93 1.64
CA ASN A 126 -16.07 -3.95 0.42
C ASN A 126 -16.49 -2.88 -0.61
N MET A 127 -17.78 -2.54 -0.72
CA MET A 127 -18.25 -1.40 -1.50
C MET A 127 -17.76 -0.07 -0.93
N VAL A 128 -17.73 0.09 0.39
CA VAL A 128 -17.14 1.28 1.04
C VAL A 128 -15.63 1.35 0.75
N ARG A 129 -14.90 0.22 0.79
CA ARG A 129 -13.49 0.15 0.38
C ARG A 129 -13.28 0.47 -1.11
N ALA A 130 -14.22 0.07 -1.98
CA ALA A 130 -14.24 0.41 -3.40
C ALA A 130 -14.69 1.86 -3.67
N GLY A 131 -15.19 2.58 -2.66
CA GLY A 131 -15.66 3.96 -2.77
C GLY A 131 -17.05 4.14 -3.37
N LEU A 132 -17.84 3.07 -3.49
CA LEU A 132 -19.14 3.02 -4.18
C LEU A 132 -20.32 3.53 -3.34
N ASN A 133 -20.11 3.78 -2.04
CA ASN A 133 -21.11 4.32 -1.11
C ASN A 133 -20.59 5.63 -0.48
N GLN A 134 -20.36 6.66 -1.29
CA GLN A 134 -19.94 7.99 -0.80
C GLN A 134 -21.15 8.91 -0.70
N GLU A 135 -21.45 9.40 0.51
CA GLU A 135 -22.44 10.46 0.68
C GLU A 135 -22.03 11.70 -0.12
N ARG A 136 -22.94 12.21 -0.97
CA ARG A 136 -22.71 13.44 -1.73
C ARG A 136 -22.54 14.60 -0.73
N ASN A 137 -21.43 15.34 -0.84
CA ASN A 137 -21.15 16.52 -0.02
C ASN A 137 -22.16 17.66 -0.30
N ALA A 138 -23.34 17.59 0.30
CA ALA A 138 -24.50 18.42 -0.01
C ALA A 138 -24.39 19.92 0.39
N GLY A 139 -23.30 20.34 1.03
CA GLY A 139 -23.15 21.70 1.58
C GLY A 139 -23.01 22.82 0.54
N ASP A 140 -22.47 22.51 -0.65
CA ASP A 140 -22.10 23.52 -1.66
C ASP A 140 -23.19 23.77 -2.72
N ASP A 141 -24.15 22.83 -2.87
CA ASP A 141 -25.01 22.76 -4.06
C ASP A 141 -26.01 23.94 -4.12
N ILE A 142 -26.40 24.45 -2.95
CA ILE A 142 -27.19 25.68 -2.75
C ILE A 142 -26.53 26.88 -3.45
N LEU A 143 -25.20 26.94 -3.51
CA LEU A 143 -24.50 28.02 -4.20
C LEU A 143 -24.53 27.86 -5.72
N MET A 144 -24.70 26.66 -6.26
CA MET A 144 -24.73 26.39 -7.70
C MET A 144 -26.15 26.43 -8.31
N GLN A 145 -27.20 26.33 -7.49
CA GLN A 145 -28.59 26.37 -7.94
C GLN A 145 -28.98 27.71 -8.60
N ASP A 146 -29.70 27.67 -9.72
CA ASP A 146 -29.98 28.89 -10.51
C ASP A 146 -31.11 29.72 -9.89
N MET A 147 -30.75 30.81 -9.18
CA MET A 147 -31.67 31.65 -8.40
C MET A 147 -32.21 32.86 -9.18
N GLY A 148 -32.65 32.64 -10.42
CA GLY A 148 -33.44 33.60 -11.20
C GLY A 148 -32.86 35.01 -11.37
N PHE A 149 -33.74 35.98 -11.65
CA PHE A 149 -33.35 37.39 -11.79
C PHE A 149 -33.18 38.07 -10.43
N GLY A 150 -32.01 38.68 -10.19
CA GLY A 150 -31.71 39.43 -8.97
C GLY A 150 -30.45 39.01 -8.20
N VAL A 151 -29.60 38.16 -8.78
CA VAL A 151 -28.35 37.71 -8.13
C VAL A 151 -27.43 38.88 -7.74
N SER A 152 -26.91 38.85 -6.51
CA SER A 152 -25.95 39.84 -6.02
C SER A 152 -24.56 39.58 -6.61
N GLN A 153 -23.83 40.65 -6.97
CA GLN A 153 -22.41 40.57 -7.36
C GLN A 153 -21.54 39.81 -6.34
N ARG A 154 -21.89 39.85 -5.05
CA ARG A 154 -21.20 39.09 -4.01
C ARG A 154 -21.40 37.57 -4.18
N LEU A 155 -22.61 37.14 -4.58
CA LEU A 155 -22.90 35.73 -4.83
C LEU A 155 -22.16 35.22 -6.07
N GLU A 156 -22.11 36.03 -7.13
CA GLU A 156 -21.34 35.74 -8.35
C GLU A 156 -19.83 35.58 -8.06
N GLN A 157 -19.26 36.47 -7.22
CA GLN A 157 -17.86 36.37 -6.81
C GLN A 157 -17.55 35.08 -6.01
N GLU A 158 -18.41 34.69 -5.06
CA GLU A 158 -18.23 33.42 -4.32
C GLU A 158 -18.43 32.19 -5.24
N ARG A 159 -19.37 32.23 -6.18
CA ARG A 159 -19.53 31.19 -7.22
C ARG A 159 -18.28 31.01 -8.07
N LEU A 160 -17.71 32.12 -8.56
CA LEU A 160 -16.49 32.10 -9.36
C LEU A 160 -15.27 31.61 -8.56
N LYS A 161 -15.17 31.98 -7.28
CA LYS A 161 -14.16 31.46 -6.36
C LYS A 161 -14.29 29.94 -6.17
N LEU A 162 -15.47 29.45 -5.81
CA LEU A 162 -15.75 28.02 -5.61
C LEU A 162 -15.49 27.20 -6.89
N SER A 163 -15.84 27.76 -8.06
CA SER A 163 -15.55 27.15 -9.36
C SER A 163 -14.04 26.96 -9.57
N ARG A 164 -13.23 27.99 -9.27
CA ARG A 164 -11.76 27.92 -9.36
C ARG A 164 -11.16 26.95 -8.35
N GLU A 165 -11.65 26.94 -7.11
CA GLU A 165 -11.25 25.97 -6.07
C GLU A 165 -11.47 24.53 -6.54
N ARG A 166 -12.65 24.23 -7.12
CA ARG A 166 -12.97 22.92 -7.68
C ARG A 166 -12.17 22.56 -8.94
N GLN A 167 -11.90 23.52 -9.83
CA GLN A 167 -11.05 23.29 -11.01
C GLN A 167 -9.60 22.98 -10.61
N LEU A 168 -9.05 23.73 -9.65
CA LEU A 168 -7.71 23.48 -9.10
C LEU A 168 -7.62 22.14 -8.38
N ALA A 169 -8.61 21.80 -7.55
CA ALA A 169 -8.68 20.49 -6.90
C ALA A 169 -8.64 19.36 -7.93
N LYS A 170 -9.51 19.39 -8.95
CA LYS A 170 -9.55 18.40 -10.02
C LYS A 170 -8.24 18.33 -10.84
N ALA A 171 -7.58 19.45 -11.07
CA ALA A 171 -6.29 19.47 -11.78
C ALA A 171 -5.17 18.82 -10.95
N ILE A 172 -5.12 19.08 -9.64
CA ILE A 172 -4.15 18.46 -8.73
C ILE A 172 -4.44 16.96 -8.54
N GLU A 173 -5.71 16.54 -8.55
CA GLU A 173 -6.13 15.13 -8.50
C GLU A 173 -5.70 14.29 -9.72
N GLN A 174 -5.37 14.93 -10.86
CA GLN A 174 -4.79 14.23 -12.02
C GLN A 174 -3.33 13.81 -11.78
N MET A 175 -2.66 14.31 -10.73
CA MET A 175 -1.30 13.91 -10.39
C MET A 175 -1.27 12.47 -9.85
N LYS A 176 -0.35 11.64 -10.36
CA LYS A 176 -0.28 10.19 -10.06
C LYS A 176 -0.31 9.86 -8.56
N GLN A 177 0.33 10.67 -7.70
CA GLN A 177 0.43 10.42 -6.26
C GLN A 177 -0.77 10.91 -5.43
N VAL A 178 -1.55 11.84 -5.97
CA VAL A 178 -2.71 12.43 -5.28
C VAL A 178 -3.92 11.52 -5.47
N ARG A 179 -4.70 11.34 -4.40
CA ARG A 179 -6.00 10.65 -4.39
C ARG A 179 -7.16 11.64 -4.32
N LYS A 180 -7.01 12.69 -3.52
CA LYS A 180 -7.99 13.78 -3.37
C LYS A 180 -7.27 15.07 -3.05
N ALA A 181 -7.73 16.19 -3.56
CA ALA A 181 -7.20 17.51 -3.24
C ALA A 181 -8.32 18.47 -2.81
N GLN A 182 -8.02 19.36 -1.88
CA GLN A 182 -8.90 20.44 -1.49
C GLN A 182 -8.10 21.75 -1.49
N VAL A 183 -8.58 22.73 -2.26
CA VAL A 183 -7.95 24.03 -2.39
C VAL A 183 -8.88 25.08 -1.81
N LEU A 184 -8.36 25.93 -0.93
CA LEU A 184 -9.06 27.05 -0.32
C LEU A 184 -8.36 28.35 -0.72
N LEU A 185 -9.07 29.23 -1.43
CA LEU A 185 -8.56 30.50 -1.93
C LEU A 185 -9.04 31.67 -1.06
N ALA A 186 -8.08 32.43 -0.52
CA ALA A 186 -8.33 33.72 0.10
C ALA A 186 -8.06 34.83 -0.93
N LEU A 187 -9.11 35.23 -1.65
CA LEU A 187 -9.05 36.31 -2.63
C LEU A 187 -9.35 37.67 -1.96
N PRO A 188 -8.52 38.70 -2.17
CA PRO A 188 -8.75 40.04 -1.63
C PRO A 188 -9.92 40.73 -2.34
N LYS A 189 -10.68 41.55 -1.60
CA LYS A 189 -11.72 42.41 -2.19
C LYS A 189 -11.06 43.57 -2.93
N GLN A 190 -11.30 43.68 -4.24
CA GLN A 190 -10.85 44.84 -5.01
C GLN A 190 -11.72 46.06 -4.68
N SER A 191 -11.09 47.15 -4.26
CA SER A 191 -11.77 48.41 -3.94
C SER A 191 -10.88 49.59 -4.28
N VAL A 192 -11.41 50.54 -5.05
CA VAL A 192 -10.72 51.79 -5.44
C VAL A 192 -10.37 52.70 -4.26
N PHE A 193 -10.89 52.42 -3.07
CA PHE A 193 -10.64 53.18 -1.83
C PHE A 193 -9.50 52.59 -0.99
N VAL A 194 -8.96 51.42 -1.35
CA VAL A 194 -7.91 50.73 -0.57
C VAL A 194 -6.54 51.06 -1.15
N ARG A 195 -5.68 51.72 -0.35
CA ARG A 195 -4.32 52.11 -0.77
C ARG A 195 -3.31 50.95 -0.80
N HIS A 196 -3.58 49.87 -0.08
CA HIS A 196 -2.74 48.66 -0.03
C HIS A 196 -3.62 47.43 -0.24
N ASN A 197 -3.59 46.87 -1.46
CA ASN A 197 -4.26 45.60 -1.72
C ASN A 197 -3.57 44.49 -0.92
N GLN A 198 -4.36 43.70 -0.20
CA GLN A 198 -3.87 42.45 0.40
C GLN A 198 -3.55 41.46 -0.72
N GLU A 199 -2.48 40.69 -0.57
CA GLU A 199 -2.09 39.66 -1.54
C GLU A 199 -2.97 38.41 -1.38
N ALA A 200 -3.33 37.78 -2.49
CA ALA A 200 -4.05 36.51 -2.45
C ALA A 200 -3.19 35.42 -1.80
N SER A 201 -3.84 34.51 -1.06
CA SER A 201 -3.21 33.34 -0.46
C SER A 201 -4.06 32.08 -0.64
N ALA A 202 -3.43 30.91 -0.61
CA ALA A 202 -4.11 29.63 -0.75
C ALA A 202 -3.66 28.62 0.31
N SER A 203 -4.57 27.75 0.72
CA SER A 203 -4.26 26.55 1.49
C SER A 203 -4.67 25.34 0.66
N VAL A 204 -3.73 24.41 0.46
CA VAL A 204 -3.92 23.17 -0.30
C VAL A 204 -3.77 22.00 0.66
N PHE A 205 -4.86 21.27 0.87
CA PHE A 205 -4.86 20.02 1.60
C PHE A 205 -4.85 18.86 0.62
N LEU A 206 -3.84 18.00 0.72
CA LEU A 206 -3.65 16.85 -0.14
C LEU A 206 -3.93 15.56 0.61
N THR A 207 -4.65 14.68 -0.04
CA THR A 207 -4.77 13.27 0.35
C THR A 207 -4.01 12.42 -0.65
N LEU A 208 -2.92 11.80 -0.21
CA LEU A 208 -2.10 10.93 -1.03
C LEU A 208 -2.66 9.50 -1.11
N LYS A 209 -2.13 8.75 -2.08
CA LYS A 209 -2.33 7.30 -2.20
C LYS A 209 -1.49 6.56 -1.17
N THR A 210 -2.01 5.44 -0.67
CA THR A 210 -1.40 4.64 0.40
C THR A 210 0.05 4.27 0.09
N GLY A 211 0.95 4.53 1.04
CA GLY A 211 2.39 4.21 0.93
C GLY A 211 3.24 5.24 0.16
N ASN A 212 2.63 6.20 -0.54
CA ASN A 212 3.37 7.18 -1.34
C ASN A 212 3.55 8.51 -0.61
N ASN A 213 4.72 9.13 -0.80
CA ASN A 213 5.01 10.52 -0.43
C ASN A 213 5.19 11.35 -1.70
N LEU A 214 4.82 12.64 -1.67
CA LEU A 214 5.19 13.59 -2.71
C LEU A 214 6.68 13.93 -2.62
N LYS A 215 7.35 14.01 -3.78
CA LYS A 215 8.69 14.60 -3.92
C LYS A 215 8.60 16.11 -3.89
N GLN A 216 9.68 16.81 -3.50
CA GLN A 216 9.69 18.27 -3.45
C GLN A 216 9.29 18.90 -4.81
N GLN A 217 9.79 18.36 -5.92
CA GLN A 217 9.41 18.79 -7.28
C GLN A 217 7.90 18.69 -7.57
N GLU A 218 7.22 17.67 -7.02
CA GLU A 218 5.77 17.51 -7.17
C GLU A 218 5.01 18.52 -6.29
N VAL A 219 5.52 18.82 -5.08
CA VAL A 219 4.99 19.88 -4.20
C VAL A 219 5.15 21.26 -4.83
N ASP A 220 6.33 21.56 -5.37
CA ASP A 220 6.62 22.83 -6.04
C ASP A 220 5.72 23.01 -7.27
N SER A 221 5.47 21.93 -8.03
CA SER A 221 4.52 21.93 -9.16
C SER A 221 3.09 22.28 -8.73
N VAL A 222 2.63 21.80 -7.56
CA VAL A 222 1.32 22.17 -6.99
C VAL A 222 1.28 23.65 -6.59
N VAL A 223 2.36 24.15 -5.98
CA VAL A 223 2.50 25.57 -5.60
C VAL A 223 2.44 26.48 -6.84
N ASP A 224 3.19 26.14 -7.90
CA ASP A 224 3.23 26.93 -9.14
C ASP A 224 1.91 26.87 -9.93
N MET A 225 1.23 25.71 -9.94
CA MET A 225 -0.10 25.57 -10.53
C MET A 225 -1.15 26.47 -9.84
N VAL A 226 -1.13 26.52 -8.50
CA VAL A 226 -2.06 27.37 -7.74
C VAL A 226 -1.68 28.86 -7.84
N ALA A 227 -0.38 29.19 -7.86
CA ALA A 227 0.09 30.57 -8.03
C ALA A 227 -0.27 31.14 -9.42
N SER A 228 -0.09 30.35 -10.47
CA SER A 228 -0.38 30.77 -11.85
C SER A 228 -1.89 30.88 -12.14
N ALA A 229 -2.73 30.10 -11.47
CA ALA A 229 -4.18 30.15 -11.62
C ALA A 229 -4.86 31.37 -10.96
N VAL A 230 -4.19 32.06 -10.03
CA VAL A 230 -4.75 33.21 -9.31
C VAL A 230 -3.92 34.48 -9.55
N PRO A 231 -4.47 35.49 -10.25
CA PRO A 231 -3.75 36.74 -10.53
C PRO A 231 -3.23 37.43 -9.27
N GLY A 232 -1.92 37.72 -9.25
CA GLY A 232 -1.26 38.40 -8.14
C GLY A 232 -0.99 37.52 -6.91
N MET A 233 -1.20 36.21 -6.99
CA MET A 233 -0.76 35.27 -5.95
C MET A 233 0.75 35.01 -6.05
N LYS A 234 1.45 35.04 -4.92
CA LYS A 234 2.85 34.63 -4.81
C LYS A 234 2.94 33.19 -4.34
N THR A 235 3.92 32.43 -4.84
CA THR A 235 4.24 31.08 -4.34
C THR A 235 4.48 31.05 -2.83
N SER A 236 5.04 32.12 -2.26
CA SER A 236 5.26 32.28 -0.82
C SER A 236 3.99 32.52 0.02
N ARG A 237 2.81 32.60 -0.61
CA ARG A 237 1.49 32.75 0.03
C ARG A 237 0.63 31.49 -0.11
N ILE A 238 1.26 30.36 -0.47
CA ILE A 238 0.61 29.06 -0.69
C ILE A 238 1.15 28.06 0.32
N THR A 239 0.25 27.47 1.10
CA THR A 239 0.58 26.44 2.08
C THR A 239 0.08 25.09 1.57
N VAL A 240 0.90 24.04 1.62
CA VAL A 240 0.56 22.69 1.17
C VAL A 240 0.75 21.71 2.32
N THR A 241 -0.29 20.96 2.67
CA THR A 241 -0.31 20.05 3.83
C THR A 241 -0.90 18.68 3.43
N ASP A 242 -0.33 17.62 3.98
CA ASP A 242 -0.73 16.21 3.77
C ASP A 242 -1.80 15.72 4.77
N GLN A 243 -2.46 14.59 4.49
CA GLN A 243 -3.49 14.04 5.40
C GLN A 243 -2.99 13.70 6.81
N HIS A 244 -1.68 13.48 6.98
CA HIS A 244 -1.08 13.22 8.29
C HIS A 244 -0.72 14.50 9.07
N GLY A 245 -1.16 15.68 8.60
CA GLY A 245 -0.78 16.99 9.18
C GLY A 245 0.65 17.42 8.87
N ARG A 246 1.37 16.68 8.00
CA ARG A 246 2.72 17.04 7.57
C ARG A 246 2.66 18.24 6.63
N LEU A 247 3.35 19.31 7.02
CA LEU A 247 3.55 20.48 6.17
C LEU A 247 4.54 20.14 5.05
N LEU A 248 4.08 20.18 3.80
CA LEU A 248 4.88 19.91 2.60
C LEU A 248 5.49 21.20 2.03
N SER A 249 4.73 22.30 2.08
CA SER A 249 5.25 23.65 1.84
C SER A 249 4.58 24.63 2.80
N SER A 250 5.37 25.48 3.45
CA SER A 250 4.87 26.50 4.39
C SER A 250 4.48 27.82 3.72
N GLY A 251 4.79 28.02 2.43
CA GLY A 251 4.74 29.31 1.74
C GLY A 251 5.79 30.30 2.25
N SER A 252 5.74 30.64 3.54
CA SER A 252 6.73 31.46 4.23
C SER A 252 8.01 30.68 4.55
N GLN A 253 8.66 30.09 3.54
CA GLN A 253 10.04 29.64 3.69
C GLN A 253 10.94 30.87 3.58
N ASP A 254 11.49 31.31 4.71
CA ASP A 254 12.67 32.19 4.72
C ASP A 254 13.72 31.60 3.75
N PRO A 255 14.22 32.36 2.75
CA PRO A 255 15.16 31.85 1.74
C PRO A 255 16.38 31.17 2.35
N MET A 256 16.89 31.66 3.48
CA MET A 256 18.02 31.07 4.20
C MET A 256 17.69 29.68 4.79
N SER A 257 16.44 29.47 5.16
CA SER A 257 15.95 28.20 5.71
C SER A 257 15.54 27.21 4.61
N ALA A 258 15.15 27.69 3.42
CA ALA A 258 14.99 26.87 2.23
C ALA A 258 16.34 26.37 1.69
N ALA A 259 17.33 27.26 1.60
CA ALA A 259 18.71 26.92 1.20
C ALA A 259 19.29 25.81 2.10
N ARG A 260 19.27 25.98 3.42
CA ARG A 260 19.76 24.99 4.39
C ARG A 260 19.07 23.62 4.31
N ARG A 261 17.77 23.56 4.00
CA ARG A 261 17.10 22.27 3.75
C ARG A 261 17.62 21.59 2.49
N LYS A 262 17.83 22.36 1.41
CA LYS A 262 18.34 21.86 0.13
C LYS A 262 19.81 21.43 0.21
N GLU A 263 20.62 22.14 1.00
CA GLU A 263 22.01 21.79 1.32
C GLU A 263 22.07 20.40 2.00
N HIS A 264 21.33 20.22 3.10
CA HIS A 264 21.26 18.95 3.83
C HIS A 264 20.55 17.82 3.03
N GLU A 265 19.63 18.14 2.13
CA GLU A 265 19.08 17.16 1.17
C GLU A 265 20.15 16.69 0.17
N LEU A 266 21.00 17.60 -0.31
CA LEU A 266 22.12 17.24 -1.19
C LEU A 266 23.16 16.37 -0.48
N GLU A 267 23.50 16.69 0.78
CA GLU A 267 24.38 15.87 1.64
C GLU A 267 23.85 14.43 1.73
N ARG A 268 22.58 14.26 2.13
CA ARG A 268 21.94 12.93 2.23
C ARG A 268 21.89 12.17 0.90
N ASN A 269 21.58 12.87 -0.20
CA ASN A 269 21.57 12.25 -1.53
C ASN A 269 22.98 11.77 -1.92
N GLN A 270 24.02 12.53 -1.56
CA GLN A 270 25.41 12.17 -1.85
C GLN A 270 25.91 11.03 -0.95
N GLU A 271 25.52 11.00 0.32
CA GLU A 271 25.74 9.88 1.26
C GLU A 271 25.09 8.59 0.77
N GLN A 272 23.82 8.67 0.34
CA GLN A 272 23.11 7.52 -0.19
C GLN A 272 23.75 7.01 -1.48
N ALA A 273 24.14 7.89 -2.40
CA ALA A 273 24.86 7.51 -3.62
C ALA A 273 26.23 6.86 -3.35
N LEU A 274 26.93 7.24 -2.27
CA LEU A 274 28.15 6.52 -1.85
C LEU A 274 27.83 5.18 -1.17
N ARG A 275 26.77 5.08 -0.36
CA ARG A 275 26.33 3.82 0.23
C ARG A 275 25.95 2.80 -0.85
N GLU A 276 25.16 3.20 -1.85
CA GLU A 276 24.79 2.35 -2.99
C GLU A 276 26.01 1.87 -3.81
N LYS A 277 27.05 2.71 -3.96
CA LYS A 277 28.33 2.29 -4.56
C LYS A 277 29.04 1.25 -3.70
N ILE A 278 29.14 1.47 -2.39
CA ILE A 278 29.72 0.50 -1.45
C ILE A 278 28.96 -0.83 -1.53
N ASP A 279 27.62 -0.78 -1.53
CA ASP A 279 26.76 -1.95 -1.60
C ASP A 279 26.95 -2.75 -2.91
N SER A 280 27.04 -2.08 -4.05
CA SER A 280 27.29 -2.75 -5.35
C SER A 280 28.62 -3.50 -5.43
N ILE A 281 29.58 -3.20 -4.54
CA ILE A 281 30.89 -3.85 -4.46
C ILE A 281 30.97 -4.86 -3.31
N LEU A 282 30.35 -4.57 -2.15
CA LEU A 282 30.40 -5.46 -0.98
C LEU A 282 29.38 -6.60 -1.03
N ILE A 283 28.19 -6.40 -1.61
CA ILE A 283 27.17 -7.47 -1.71
C ILE A 283 27.71 -8.69 -2.49
N PRO A 284 28.38 -8.56 -3.65
CA PRO A 284 28.92 -9.72 -4.37
C PRO A 284 30.06 -10.45 -3.64
N ILE A 285 30.79 -9.77 -2.75
CA ILE A 285 31.96 -10.32 -2.05
C ILE A 285 31.56 -10.98 -0.72
N LEU A 286 30.70 -10.32 0.05
CA LEU A 286 30.35 -10.71 1.43
C LEU A 286 28.95 -11.32 1.53
N GLY A 287 28.07 -11.08 0.56
CA GLY A 287 26.66 -11.44 0.61
C GLY A 287 25.80 -10.41 1.34
N PHE A 288 24.50 -10.44 1.05
CA PHE A 288 23.51 -9.56 1.68
C PHE A 288 23.42 -9.81 3.20
N GLY A 289 23.39 -8.74 4.00
CA GLY A 289 23.28 -8.82 5.47
C GLY A 289 24.55 -9.22 6.22
N ASN A 290 25.67 -9.46 5.53
CA ASN A 290 26.96 -9.82 6.15
C ASN A 290 27.91 -8.61 6.34
N TYR A 291 27.46 -7.39 6.04
CA TYR A 291 28.15 -6.15 6.37
C TYR A 291 27.13 -5.05 6.65
N THR A 292 27.59 -3.94 7.24
CA THR A 292 26.85 -2.67 7.31
C THR A 292 27.81 -1.52 7.04
N ALA A 293 27.33 -0.52 6.30
CA ALA A 293 28.13 0.62 5.87
C ALA A 293 27.43 1.94 6.22
N GLN A 294 28.11 2.79 6.98
CA GLN A 294 27.72 4.16 7.23
C GLN A 294 28.69 5.11 6.54
N VAL A 295 28.10 6.08 5.84
CA VAL A 295 28.81 7.17 5.17
C VAL A 295 28.29 8.48 5.76
N ASP A 296 29.21 9.38 6.06
CA ASP A 296 28.98 10.76 6.51
C ASP A 296 29.80 11.66 5.57
N ILE A 297 29.16 12.68 4.98
CA ILE A 297 29.81 13.59 4.02
C ILE A 297 29.59 15.03 4.46
N GLN A 298 30.69 15.75 4.65
CA GLN A 298 30.66 17.19 4.87
C GLN A 298 30.88 17.91 3.53
N LEU A 299 29.87 18.63 3.06
CA LEU A 299 29.95 19.47 1.85
C LEU A 299 30.29 20.92 2.23
N ASP A 300 31.10 21.59 1.39
CA ASP A 300 31.31 23.04 1.47
C ASP A 300 30.42 23.77 0.45
N PHE A 301 29.47 24.55 0.97
CA PHE A 301 28.54 25.37 0.18
C PHE A 301 29.01 26.82 0.02
N SER A 302 30.24 27.15 0.42
CA SER A 302 30.76 28.52 0.35
C SER A 302 30.84 29.05 -1.10
N ALA A 303 30.09 30.10 -1.39
CA ALA A 303 30.10 30.77 -2.68
C ALA A 303 31.26 31.78 -2.74
N VAL A 304 32.45 31.31 -3.11
CA VAL A 304 33.65 32.16 -3.22
C VAL A 304 33.84 32.66 -4.66
N GLU A 305 33.84 33.98 -4.81
CA GLU A 305 34.12 34.69 -6.06
C GLU A 305 35.45 35.46 -5.92
N GLN A 306 36.44 35.14 -6.76
CA GLN A 306 37.77 35.71 -6.72
C GLN A 306 38.14 36.35 -8.07
N THR A 307 38.29 37.68 -8.07
CA THR A 307 38.95 38.40 -9.17
C THR A 307 40.43 38.59 -8.83
N ARG A 308 41.33 38.07 -9.67
CA ARG A 308 42.79 38.22 -9.53
C ARG A 308 43.34 38.95 -10.76
N LYS A 309 43.78 40.19 -10.58
CA LYS A 309 44.55 40.95 -11.57
C LYS A 309 46.04 40.74 -11.34
N ARG A 310 46.76 40.18 -12.31
CA ARG A 310 48.21 40.00 -12.30
C ARG A 310 48.84 40.75 -13.46
N PHE A 311 49.99 41.38 -13.19
CA PHE A 311 50.83 42.01 -14.21
C PHE A 311 52.05 41.11 -14.46
N ASP A 312 52.52 41.01 -15.71
CA ASP A 312 53.81 40.38 -16.00
C ASP A 312 54.95 41.40 -15.84
N PRO A 313 55.91 41.19 -14.92
CA PRO A 313 57.05 42.09 -14.76
C PRO A 313 58.16 41.87 -15.80
N ASN A 314 58.12 40.79 -16.58
CA ASN A 314 59.22 40.38 -17.46
C ASN A 314 59.09 40.90 -18.89
N THR A 315 57.87 41.29 -19.32
CA THR A 315 57.57 41.79 -20.67
C THR A 315 57.06 43.25 -20.70
N PRO A 316 57.73 44.22 -20.05
CA PRO A 316 57.27 45.61 -20.07
C PRO A 316 57.40 46.21 -21.48
N ALA A 317 56.27 46.57 -22.10
CA ALA A 317 56.24 47.21 -23.41
C ALA A 317 56.29 48.73 -23.25
N THR A 318 57.37 49.37 -23.70
CA THR A 318 57.46 50.85 -23.68
C THR A 318 56.41 51.45 -24.63
N ARG A 319 55.45 52.20 -24.08
CA ARG A 319 54.42 52.92 -24.86
C ARG A 319 54.86 54.32 -25.27
N SER A 320 55.60 55.01 -24.41
CA SER A 320 56.23 56.28 -24.77
C SER A 320 57.49 56.53 -23.97
N GLU A 321 58.46 57.17 -24.60
CA GLU A 321 59.72 57.60 -24.01
C GLU A 321 59.97 59.04 -24.40
N TYR A 322 60.23 59.89 -23.40
CA TYR A 322 60.69 61.26 -23.58
C TYR A 322 62.06 61.38 -22.92
N THR A 323 63.05 61.79 -23.70
CA THR A 323 64.44 61.93 -23.24
C THR A 323 64.94 63.34 -23.61
N LEU A 324 65.45 64.06 -22.62
CA LEU A 324 66.12 65.35 -22.76
C LEU A 324 67.61 65.13 -22.47
N GLU A 325 68.47 65.55 -23.40
CA GLU A 325 69.93 65.46 -23.27
C GLU A 325 70.56 66.83 -23.55
N ASP A 326 70.98 67.52 -22.49
CA ASP A 326 71.70 68.79 -22.58
C ASP A 326 73.21 68.55 -22.52
N TYR A 327 73.88 68.78 -23.64
CA TYR A 327 75.33 68.72 -23.77
C TYR A 327 75.93 70.14 -23.69
N ASN A 328 76.32 70.58 -22.50
CA ASN A 328 77.05 71.83 -22.33
C ASN A 328 78.56 71.56 -22.39
N ASN A 329 79.19 71.81 -23.54
CA ASN A 329 80.64 71.76 -23.69
C ASN A 329 81.24 73.15 -23.45
N GLY A 330 81.94 73.33 -22.33
CA GLY A 330 82.40 74.63 -21.80
C GLY A 330 83.54 75.33 -22.57
N ASN A 331 83.52 75.34 -23.90
CA ASN A 331 84.46 76.10 -24.71
C ASN A 331 84.04 77.58 -24.79
N THR A 332 84.90 78.47 -24.27
CA THR A 332 84.70 79.92 -24.29
C THR A 332 84.69 80.48 -25.71
N VAL A 333 83.54 81.01 -26.15
CA VAL A 333 83.36 81.61 -27.47
C VAL A 333 84.01 83.00 -27.51
N ALA A 334 85.27 83.07 -27.93
CA ALA A 334 85.99 84.31 -28.22
C ALA A 334 86.11 84.50 -29.74
N GLY A 335 85.12 85.17 -30.34
CA GLY A 335 85.07 85.42 -31.79
C GLY A 335 84.27 86.67 -32.13
N ILE A 336 84.61 87.31 -33.26
CA ILE A 336 83.94 88.53 -33.75
C ILE A 336 82.48 88.23 -34.10
N PRO A 337 81.49 89.04 -33.67
CA PRO A 337 80.08 88.78 -33.97
C PRO A 337 79.79 88.77 -35.48
N GLY A 338 79.22 87.67 -35.99
CA GLY A 338 78.71 87.58 -37.37
C GLY A 338 79.13 86.37 -38.21
N ALA A 339 80.00 85.48 -37.72
CA ALA A 339 80.37 84.25 -38.42
C ALA A 339 79.52 83.04 -37.98
N LEU A 340 79.18 82.15 -38.92
CA LEU A 340 78.31 80.99 -38.69
C LEU A 340 79.01 79.91 -37.82
N SER A 341 78.51 79.69 -36.61
CA SER A 341 79.12 78.81 -35.58
C SER A 341 79.02 77.29 -35.85
N ASN A 342 78.76 76.85 -37.09
CA ASN A 342 78.55 75.44 -37.40
C ASN A 342 79.83 74.80 -38.01
N GLN A 343 80.83 74.58 -37.17
CA GLN A 343 81.95 73.68 -37.50
C GLN A 343 81.61 72.25 -37.02
N PRO A 344 81.80 71.22 -37.86
CA PRO A 344 81.67 69.84 -37.41
C PRO A 344 82.75 69.52 -36.35
N PRO A 345 82.52 68.56 -35.44
CA PRO A 345 83.50 68.17 -34.44
C PRO A 345 84.81 67.71 -35.09
N ALA A 346 85.95 68.15 -34.54
CA ALA A 346 87.25 67.63 -34.96
C ALA A 346 87.42 66.18 -34.46
N ASP A 347 88.07 65.34 -35.27
CA ASP A 347 88.35 63.94 -34.93
C ASP A 347 89.14 63.82 -33.62
N ALA A 348 88.75 62.86 -32.79
CA ALA A 348 89.29 62.68 -31.44
C ALA A 348 90.76 62.24 -31.47
N SER A 349 91.68 63.18 -31.26
CA SER A 349 93.10 62.90 -31.07
C SER A 349 93.38 62.37 -29.66
N ILE A 350 93.37 61.04 -29.50
CA ILE A 350 93.82 60.35 -28.28
C ILE A 350 95.35 60.15 -28.39
N PRO A 351 96.18 60.75 -27.50
CA PRO A 351 97.61 60.48 -27.49
C PRO A 351 97.91 59.01 -27.17
N GLN A 352 98.73 58.34 -27.98
CA GLN A 352 99.05 56.92 -27.83
C GLN A 352 100.13 56.61 -26.76
N ASP A 353 100.73 57.63 -26.13
CA ASP A 353 101.72 57.44 -25.07
C ASP A 353 101.17 57.86 -23.70
N VAL A 354 101.05 56.89 -22.80
CA VAL A 354 100.48 57.04 -21.46
C VAL A 354 101.41 57.77 -20.48
N ALA A 355 102.66 58.06 -20.86
CA ALA A 355 103.63 58.72 -19.99
C ALA A 355 103.32 60.19 -19.66
N GLN A 356 102.53 60.89 -20.51
CA GLN A 356 102.21 62.32 -20.32
C GLN A 356 100.87 62.59 -19.61
N MET A 357 100.08 61.56 -19.29
CA MET A 357 98.78 61.71 -18.60
C MET A 357 98.93 61.78 -17.06
N LYS A 358 100.05 62.32 -16.55
CA LYS A 358 100.36 62.34 -15.10
C LYS A 358 100.22 63.71 -14.43
N ASP A 359 100.13 64.79 -15.21
CA ASP A 359 99.61 66.08 -14.74
C ASP A 359 98.17 66.23 -15.27
N GLY A 360 97.21 66.38 -14.37
CA GLY A 360 95.77 66.44 -14.66
C GLY A 360 95.32 67.78 -15.27
N ALA A 361 95.95 68.19 -16.36
CA ALA A 361 95.81 69.52 -16.96
C ALA A 361 95.15 69.51 -18.35
N MET A 362 94.03 68.80 -18.51
CA MET A 362 93.02 69.05 -19.55
C MET A 362 91.62 68.65 -19.08
N THR A 363 91.12 69.33 -18.05
CA THR A 363 89.70 69.35 -17.69
C THR A 363 88.91 70.17 -18.72
N GLY A 364 88.46 69.50 -19.78
CA GLY A 364 87.32 70.00 -20.56
C GLY A 364 86.09 70.01 -19.67
N GLN A 365 85.70 71.17 -19.16
CA GLN A 365 84.59 71.32 -18.22
C GLN A 365 83.25 71.26 -18.95
N GLY A 366 82.88 70.05 -19.38
CA GLY A 366 81.58 69.75 -19.98
C GLY A 366 80.62 69.10 -18.97
N SER A 367 79.39 69.58 -18.90
CA SER A 367 78.31 68.93 -18.13
C SER A 367 77.29 68.32 -19.07
N VAL A 368 77.07 67.01 -18.94
CA VAL A 368 75.97 66.30 -19.62
C VAL A 368 74.84 66.12 -18.62
N HIS A 369 73.68 66.71 -18.89
CA HIS A 369 72.46 66.44 -18.15
C HIS A 369 71.53 65.58 -19.01
N LYS A 370 71.07 64.46 -18.45
CA LYS A 370 70.14 63.54 -19.12
C LYS A 370 68.96 63.23 -18.23
N GLU A 371 67.77 63.58 -18.69
CA GLU A 371 66.50 63.23 -18.07
C GLU A 371 65.73 62.29 -19.02
N ALA A 372 65.12 61.22 -18.50
CA ALA A 372 64.35 60.29 -19.30
C ALA A 372 63.09 59.82 -18.54
N THR A 373 61.93 60.08 -19.12
CA THR A 373 60.62 59.58 -18.63
C THR A 373 60.13 58.49 -19.58
N ARG A 374 59.90 57.28 -19.06
CA ARG A 374 59.42 56.12 -19.81
C ARG A 374 58.11 55.61 -19.23
N ASN A 375 57.10 55.50 -20.09
CA ASN A 375 55.81 54.89 -19.77
C ASN A 375 55.76 53.47 -20.35
N PHE A 376 55.40 52.50 -19.52
CA PHE A 376 55.25 51.10 -19.91
C PHE A 376 53.78 50.70 -19.86
N GLU A 377 53.34 49.94 -20.85
CA GLU A 377 52.14 49.10 -20.74
C GLU A 377 52.62 47.71 -20.27
N LEU A 378 51.95 47.18 -19.24
CA LEU A 378 52.25 45.88 -18.66
C LEU A 378 51.14 44.90 -19.03
N ASP A 379 51.54 43.74 -19.56
CA ASP A 379 50.59 42.65 -19.83
C ASP A 379 49.79 42.32 -18.57
N THR A 380 48.47 42.44 -18.70
CA THR A 380 47.54 42.40 -17.57
C THR A 380 46.59 41.22 -17.73
N THR A 381 46.78 40.19 -16.92
CA THR A 381 45.90 39.02 -16.87
C THR A 381 44.89 39.20 -15.74
N ILE A 382 43.62 39.35 -16.10
CA ILE A 382 42.48 39.35 -15.16
C ILE A 382 41.87 37.96 -15.19
N SER A 383 42.07 37.18 -14.12
CA SER A 383 41.31 35.95 -13.89
C SER A 383 40.10 36.24 -13.02
N HIS A 384 38.93 35.79 -13.44
CA HIS A 384 37.69 35.86 -12.67
C HIS A 384 37.21 34.43 -12.39
N GLU A 385 37.46 33.94 -11.18
CA GLU A 385 37.15 32.58 -10.74
C GLU A 385 35.92 32.62 -9.83
N ARG A 386 34.86 31.87 -10.19
CA ARG A 386 33.73 31.60 -9.29
C ARG A 386 33.78 30.11 -8.94
N LYS A 387 34.02 29.80 -7.68
CA LYS A 387 34.07 28.40 -7.23
C LYS A 387 32.68 27.77 -7.25
N GLN A 388 32.63 26.47 -7.52
CA GLN A 388 31.40 25.69 -7.43
C GLN A 388 31.09 25.43 -5.95
N SER A 389 29.86 25.71 -5.53
CA SER A 389 29.34 25.35 -4.21
C SER A 389 28.89 23.89 -4.19
N GLY A 390 29.09 23.20 -3.06
CA GLY A 390 28.73 21.78 -2.88
C GLY A 390 29.88 20.82 -3.13
N THR A 391 31.14 21.27 -3.00
CA THR A 391 32.31 20.38 -3.09
C THR A 391 32.46 19.55 -1.82
N VAL A 392 32.90 18.29 -1.94
CA VAL A 392 33.22 17.44 -0.77
C VAL A 392 34.41 18.04 -0.02
N ASN A 393 34.17 18.46 1.21
CA ASN A 393 35.21 18.96 2.12
C ASN A 393 35.90 17.78 2.83
N ARG A 394 35.10 16.82 3.32
CA ARG A 394 35.57 15.58 3.96
C ARG A 394 34.52 14.49 3.85
N GLN A 395 34.94 13.24 3.68
CA GLN A 395 34.07 12.07 3.87
C GLN A 395 34.59 11.12 4.96
N THR A 396 33.66 10.56 5.74
CA THR A 396 33.92 9.53 6.75
C THR A 396 33.15 8.26 6.37
N VAL A 397 33.87 7.17 6.11
CA VAL A 397 33.28 5.87 5.73
C VAL A 397 33.63 4.84 6.78
N SER A 398 32.61 4.24 7.39
CA SER A 398 32.74 3.18 8.38
C SER A 398 32.01 1.93 7.91
N VAL A 399 32.76 0.84 7.72
CA VAL A 399 32.25 -0.46 7.30
C VAL A 399 32.52 -1.48 8.39
N ALA A 400 31.45 -2.06 8.94
CA ALA A 400 31.54 -3.22 9.81
C ALA A 400 31.16 -4.47 9.02
N ILE A 401 31.97 -5.52 9.13
CA ILE A 401 31.78 -6.80 8.45
C ILE A 401 31.48 -7.86 9.49
N LYS A 402 30.52 -8.73 9.20
CA LYS A 402 30.13 -9.83 10.06
C LYS A 402 31.20 -10.92 10.10
N ASP A 403 31.55 -11.38 11.29
CA ASP A 403 32.48 -12.50 11.50
C ASP A 403 32.01 -13.78 10.76
N ARG A 404 32.95 -14.52 10.18
CA ARG A 404 32.66 -15.75 9.44
C ARG A 404 32.16 -16.84 10.38
N GLN A 405 31.03 -17.44 10.02
CA GLN A 405 30.49 -18.60 10.72
C GLN A 405 31.14 -19.87 10.19
N SER A 406 31.80 -20.62 11.06
CA SER A 406 32.30 -21.96 10.80
C SER A 406 31.64 -22.94 11.76
N LEU A 407 31.07 -24.03 11.24
CA LEU A 407 30.60 -25.12 12.09
C LEU A 407 31.82 -25.86 12.63
N ASN A 408 31.92 -26.06 13.94
CA ASN A 408 32.93 -26.93 14.52
C ASN A 408 32.57 -28.39 14.17
N PRO A 409 33.41 -29.13 13.41
CA PRO A 409 33.09 -30.50 13.00
C PRO A 409 32.94 -31.48 14.18
N ASP A 410 33.52 -31.17 15.34
CA ASP A 410 33.50 -32.05 16.51
C ASP A 410 32.33 -31.79 17.48
N THR A 411 31.80 -30.56 17.53
CA THR A 411 30.72 -30.18 18.47
C THR A 411 29.41 -29.77 17.81
N GLY A 412 29.39 -29.50 16.50
CA GLY A 412 28.22 -28.98 15.79
C GLY A 412 27.85 -27.53 16.14
N GLU A 413 28.63 -26.87 17.02
CA GLU A 413 28.40 -25.47 17.39
C GLU A 413 28.87 -24.51 16.29
N VAL A 414 28.16 -23.39 16.16
CA VAL A 414 28.53 -22.31 15.23
C VAL A 414 29.58 -21.41 15.89
N VAL A 415 30.84 -21.59 15.49
CA VAL A 415 31.93 -20.72 15.93
C VAL A 415 31.99 -19.49 15.03
N HIS A 416 32.02 -18.31 15.65
CA HIS A 416 32.24 -17.04 14.96
C HIS A 416 33.75 -16.73 14.92
N THR A 417 34.28 -16.57 13.71
CA THR A 417 35.70 -16.31 13.46
C THR A 417 35.90 -14.93 12.83
N PRO A 418 36.66 -14.01 13.46
CA PRO A 418 36.96 -12.72 12.87
C PRO A 418 37.69 -12.85 11.53
N ILE A 419 37.40 -11.94 10.60
CA ILE A 419 38.04 -11.93 9.28
C ILE A 419 39.54 -11.59 9.42
N PRO A 420 40.45 -12.31 8.73
CA PRO A 420 41.88 -12.06 8.84
C PRO A 420 42.25 -10.67 8.32
N ALA A 421 43.22 -10.02 8.98
CA ALA A 421 43.63 -8.65 8.68
C ALA A 421 44.09 -8.43 7.22
N SER A 422 44.61 -9.46 6.55
CA SER A 422 44.96 -9.42 5.13
C SER A 422 43.73 -9.21 4.23
N GLU A 423 42.61 -9.87 4.53
CA GLU A 423 41.35 -9.75 3.79
C GLU A 423 40.67 -8.41 4.09
N ILE A 424 40.70 -7.94 5.35
CA ILE A 424 40.23 -6.60 5.71
C ILE A 424 41.01 -5.51 4.94
N ASN A 425 42.32 -5.67 4.80
CA ASN A 425 43.14 -4.72 4.03
C ASN A 425 42.85 -4.78 2.51
N ALA A 426 42.56 -5.96 1.95
CA ALA A 426 42.12 -6.09 0.57
C ALA A 426 40.77 -5.38 0.34
N ILE A 427 39.80 -5.58 1.23
CA ILE A 427 38.49 -4.90 1.17
C ILE A 427 38.66 -3.38 1.33
N ARG A 428 39.51 -2.91 2.26
CA ARG A 428 39.86 -1.49 2.39
C ARG A 428 40.42 -0.92 1.08
N GLN A 429 41.33 -1.63 0.42
CA GLN A 429 41.94 -1.17 -0.84
C GLN A 429 40.91 -1.01 -1.97
N VAL A 430 39.93 -1.92 -2.05
CA VAL A 430 38.82 -1.80 -2.99
C VAL A 430 37.95 -0.58 -2.65
N LEU A 431 37.60 -0.41 -1.38
CA LEU A 431 36.78 0.72 -0.91
C LEU A 431 37.43 2.09 -1.16
N ILE A 432 38.76 2.21 -1.00
CA ILE A 432 39.52 3.44 -1.33
C ILE A 432 39.22 3.91 -2.77
N GLY A 433 39.26 3.00 -3.73
CA GLY A 433 38.93 3.29 -5.13
C GLY A 433 37.44 3.57 -5.37
N THR A 434 36.55 2.86 -4.68
CA THR A 434 35.09 3.01 -4.84
C THR A 434 34.55 4.34 -4.31
N VAL A 435 35.06 4.81 -3.15
CA VAL A 435 34.61 6.07 -2.52
C VAL A 435 35.42 7.29 -2.98
N GLY A 436 36.49 7.10 -3.75
CA GLY A 436 37.39 8.18 -4.16
C GLY A 436 38.10 8.83 -2.97
N PHE A 437 38.60 8.01 -2.04
CA PHE A 437 39.28 8.43 -0.81
C PHE A 437 40.49 9.32 -1.11
N ASP A 438 40.65 10.40 -0.36
CA ASP A 438 41.71 11.39 -0.53
C ASP A 438 42.26 11.84 0.83
N GLU A 439 43.53 11.49 1.08
CA GLU A 439 44.24 11.86 2.30
C GLU A 439 44.44 13.38 2.42
N SER A 440 44.51 14.10 1.28
CA SER A 440 44.71 15.57 1.28
C SER A 440 43.47 16.35 1.70
N ARG A 441 42.27 15.75 1.58
CA ARG A 441 41.01 16.27 2.15
C ARG A 441 40.83 15.92 3.62
N GLY A 442 41.65 15.01 4.17
CA GLY A 442 41.46 14.47 5.52
C GLY A 442 40.30 13.48 5.63
N ASP A 443 40.03 12.72 4.55
CA ASP A 443 39.04 11.65 4.55
C ASP A 443 39.41 10.52 5.54
N LEU A 444 38.41 9.78 6.03
CA LEU A 444 38.61 8.67 6.97
C LEU A 444 37.89 7.40 6.50
N LEU A 445 38.61 6.27 6.45
CA LEU A 445 38.07 4.97 6.05
C LEU A 445 38.41 3.86 7.08
N ASN A 446 37.41 3.47 7.86
CA ASN A 446 37.50 2.42 8.86
C ASN A 446 36.75 1.17 8.42
N VAL A 447 37.46 0.03 8.43
CA VAL A 447 36.90 -1.29 8.11
C VAL A 447 37.24 -2.23 9.28
N LEU A 448 36.22 -2.86 9.87
CA LEU A 448 36.33 -3.68 11.09
C LEU A 448 35.52 -4.97 10.94
N SER A 449 36.00 -6.08 11.52
CA SER A 449 35.23 -7.33 11.68
C SER A 449 34.57 -7.34 13.06
N MET A 450 33.30 -7.71 13.15
CA MET A 450 32.60 -7.87 14.42
C MET A 450 31.41 -8.84 14.32
N GLN A 451 31.04 -9.45 15.46
CA GLN A 451 29.86 -10.28 15.55
C GLN A 451 28.59 -9.42 15.46
N PHE A 452 27.68 -9.76 14.55
CA PHE A 452 26.37 -9.11 14.43
C PHE A 452 25.35 -9.80 15.33
N ALA A 453 24.38 -9.05 15.84
CA ALA A 453 23.26 -9.61 16.60
C ALA A 453 22.48 -10.63 15.74
N PRO A 454 22.07 -11.79 16.32
CA PRO A 454 21.26 -12.77 15.61
C PRO A 454 19.95 -12.11 15.19
N GLN A 455 19.62 -12.23 13.90
CA GLN A 455 18.33 -11.77 13.39
C GLN A 455 17.26 -12.70 13.94
N VAL A 456 16.30 -12.15 14.68
CA VAL A 456 15.08 -12.88 15.05
C VAL A 456 14.24 -12.99 13.80
N THR A 457 14.50 -14.03 13.02
CA THR A 457 13.63 -14.42 11.92
C THR A 457 12.42 -15.09 12.54
N ASP A 458 11.26 -14.43 12.51
CA ASP A 458 10.00 -15.06 12.86
C ASP A 458 9.76 -16.22 11.89
N VAL A 459 10.11 -17.43 12.33
CA VAL A 459 9.74 -18.65 11.64
C VAL A 459 8.22 -18.68 11.66
N VAL A 460 7.60 -18.49 10.50
CA VAL A 460 6.15 -18.62 10.34
C VAL A 460 5.79 -20.04 10.74
N ALA A 461 5.30 -20.20 11.96
CA ALA A 461 4.80 -21.47 12.45
C ALA A 461 3.58 -21.82 11.60
N ASP A 462 3.56 -23.04 11.05
CA ASP A 462 2.40 -23.55 10.34
C ASP A 462 1.18 -23.49 11.27
N VAL A 463 0.18 -22.70 10.89
CA VAL A 463 -1.03 -22.53 11.69
C VAL A 463 -1.74 -23.88 11.84
N PRO A 464 -2.14 -24.28 13.06
CA PRO A 464 -2.79 -25.55 13.25
C PRO A 464 -4.11 -25.66 12.48
N ILE A 465 -4.44 -26.87 12.01
CA ILE A 465 -5.55 -27.10 11.06
C ILE A 465 -6.92 -26.64 11.61
N TRP A 466 -7.10 -26.63 12.94
CA TRP A 466 -8.33 -26.19 13.60
C TRP A 466 -8.53 -24.67 13.64
N GLU A 467 -7.47 -23.87 13.41
CA GLU A 467 -7.54 -22.40 13.33
C GLU A 467 -7.87 -21.90 11.91
N HIS A 468 -8.00 -22.80 10.92
CA HIS A 468 -8.45 -22.41 9.58
C HIS A 468 -9.92 -21.96 9.58
N PRO A 469 -10.26 -20.83 8.93
CA PRO A 469 -11.64 -20.33 8.85
C PRO A 469 -12.67 -21.33 8.33
N ASN A 470 -12.25 -22.25 7.46
CA ASN A 470 -13.13 -23.24 6.80
C ASN A 470 -13.34 -24.51 7.62
N PHE A 471 -12.68 -24.65 8.79
CA PHE A 471 -12.74 -25.88 9.60
C PHE A 471 -14.19 -26.23 10.02
N ASN A 472 -15.00 -25.23 10.36
CA ASN A 472 -16.40 -25.43 10.75
C ASN A 472 -17.28 -25.95 9.61
N ASP A 473 -17.04 -25.52 8.37
CA ASP A 473 -17.77 -26.00 7.19
C ASP A 473 -17.41 -27.45 6.84
N TRP A 474 -16.14 -27.83 7.02
CA TRP A 474 -15.72 -29.23 6.90
C TRP A 474 -16.39 -30.10 7.98
N VAL A 475 -16.38 -29.67 9.24
CA VAL A 475 -17.07 -30.37 10.35
C VAL A 475 -18.57 -30.55 10.03
N ARG A 476 -19.24 -29.52 9.50
CA ARG A 476 -20.65 -29.59 9.10
C ARG A 476 -20.88 -30.62 7.99
N TRP A 477 -20.03 -30.65 6.96
CA TRP A 477 -20.09 -31.65 5.88
C TRP A 477 -19.87 -33.07 6.39
N PHE A 478 -18.86 -33.29 7.24
CA PHE A 478 -18.59 -34.61 7.83
C PHE A 478 -19.72 -35.06 8.76
N ALA A 479 -20.31 -34.16 9.55
CA ALA A 479 -21.47 -34.45 10.39
C ALA A 479 -22.70 -34.84 9.54
N SER A 480 -22.99 -34.10 8.46
CA SER A 480 -24.07 -34.44 7.53
C SER A 480 -23.86 -35.80 6.86
N ALA A 481 -22.64 -36.11 6.43
CA ALA A 481 -22.29 -37.42 5.87
C ALA A 481 -22.43 -38.55 6.90
N LEU A 482 -22.05 -38.31 8.16
CA LEU A 482 -22.20 -39.28 9.26
C LEU A 482 -23.67 -39.59 9.54
N VAL A 483 -24.55 -38.58 9.56
CA VAL A 483 -26.01 -38.79 9.72
C VAL A 483 -26.57 -39.66 8.59
N ILE A 484 -26.17 -39.42 7.34
CA ILE A 484 -26.58 -40.24 6.19
C ILE A 484 -26.09 -41.69 6.35
N ILE A 485 -24.83 -41.90 6.77
CA ILE A 485 -24.27 -43.23 7.02
C ILE A 485 -25.05 -43.96 8.13
N VAL A 486 -25.41 -43.28 9.23
CA VAL A 486 -26.21 -43.86 10.31
C VAL A 486 -27.61 -44.25 9.81
N VAL A 487 -28.29 -43.40 9.03
CA VAL A 487 -29.59 -43.74 8.43
C VAL A 487 -29.51 -44.96 7.52
N VAL A 488 -28.47 -45.06 6.67
CA VAL A 488 -28.24 -46.24 5.82
C VAL A 488 -27.97 -47.50 6.66
N LEU A 489 -27.19 -47.39 7.73
CA LEU A 489 -26.89 -48.53 8.61
C LEU A 489 -28.09 -48.97 9.47
N VAL A 490 -28.95 -48.05 9.90
CA VAL A 490 -30.06 -48.32 10.83
C VAL A 490 -31.37 -48.65 10.11
N LEU A 491 -31.68 -48.05 8.96
CA LEU A 491 -32.88 -48.40 8.17
C LEU A 491 -32.57 -49.37 7.03
N VAL A 492 -31.62 -49.03 6.15
CA VAL A 492 -31.42 -49.78 4.89
C VAL A 492 -30.77 -51.13 5.14
N ARG A 493 -29.79 -51.23 6.05
CA ARG A 493 -29.09 -52.49 6.33
C ARG A 493 -29.99 -53.59 6.93
N PRO A 494 -30.85 -53.36 7.94
CA PRO A 494 -31.77 -54.40 8.40
C PRO A 494 -32.88 -54.71 7.38
N ALA A 495 -33.33 -53.73 6.58
CA ALA A 495 -34.25 -53.97 5.48
C ALA A 495 -33.65 -54.93 4.42
N MET A 496 -32.42 -54.67 3.96
CA MET A 496 -31.74 -55.57 3.02
C MET A 496 -31.40 -56.94 3.63
N LYS A 497 -31.03 -57.03 4.91
CA LYS A 497 -30.84 -58.33 5.58
C LYS A 497 -32.12 -59.17 5.58
N LYS A 498 -33.29 -58.55 5.81
CA LYS A 498 -34.60 -59.23 5.78
C LYS A 498 -35.04 -59.67 4.38
N LEU A 499 -34.47 -59.08 3.33
CA LEU A 499 -34.74 -59.47 1.93
C LEU A 499 -33.74 -60.48 1.38
N LEU A 500 -32.47 -60.46 1.82
CA LEU A 500 -31.45 -61.42 1.38
C LEU A 500 -31.52 -62.77 2.12
N ASN A 501 -31.95 -62.77 3.40
CA ASN A 501 -32.07 -63.98 4.21
C ASN A 501 -33.52 -64.18 4.71
N PRO A 502 -34.50 -64.54 3.85
CA PRO A 502 -35.89 -64.78 4.26
C PRO A 502 -36.11 -66.13 4.98
N ALA A 503 -35.08 -66.97 5.11
CA ALA A 503 -35.18 -68.35 5.63
C ALA A 503 -34.26 -68.60 6.84
N ALA A 504 -34.36 -67.75 7.87
CA ALA A 504 -33.59 -67.86 9.11
C ALA A 504 -34.41 -67.48 10.36
N ASP A 505 -35.67 -67.89 10.39
CA ASP A 505 -36.54 -67.97 11.58
C ASP A 505 -37.64 -69.00 11.27
N ASN A 506 -37.34 -70.28 11.48
CA ASN A 506 -38.26 -71.42 11.46
C ASN A 506 -37.53 -72.60 12.12
N ASP A 507 -37.48 -72.61 13.45
CA ASP A 507 -37.12 -73.81 14.24
C ASP A 507 -38.39 -74.24 15.01
N ASP A 508 -38.76 -75.51 14.86
CA ASP A 508 -40.13 -75.97 15.08
C ASP A 508 -40.54 -76.09 16.55
N GLN A 509 -41.65 -75.46 16.92
CA GLN A 509 -42.39 -75.80 18.14
C GLN A 509 -43.24 -77.06 17.91
N MET A 510 -42.73 -78.24 18.25
CA MET A 510 -43.55 -79.46 18.34
C MET A 510 -44.36 -79.49 19.65
N TYR A 511 -45.68 -79.41 19.53
CA TYR A 511 -46.63 -79.56 20.64
C TYR A 511 -46.95 -81.03 20.92
N GLY A 512 -47.13 -81.38 22.20
CA GLY A 512 -47.56 -82.69 22.66
C GLY A 512 -49.10 -82.88 22.67
N PRO A 513 -49.63 -84.11 22.76
CA PRO A 513 -51.02 -84.42 22.40
C PRO A 513 -52.14 -83.89 23.33
N ASP A 514 -51.81 -83.32 24.50
CA ASP A 514 -52.77 -82.69 25.43
C ASP A 514 -52.59 -81.15 25.49
N GLY A 515 -51.93 -80.54 24.50
CA GLY A 515 -51.90 -79.09 24.33
C GLY A 515 -51.02 -78.31 25.31
N MET A 516 -50.18 -78.98 26.11
CA MET A 516 -49.16 -78.32 26.94
C MET A 516 -47.73 -78.68 26.48
N PRO A 517 -46.81 -77.69 26.41
CA PRO A 517 -45.43 -77.93 26.01
C PRO A 517 -44.67 -78.72 27.09
N ILE A 518 -43.89 -79.71 26.65
CA ILE A 518 -42.99 -80.48 27.52
C ILE A 518 -41.71 -79.65 27.71
N GLY A 519 -41.42 -79.27 28.95
CA GLY A 519 -40.17 -78.60 29.29
C GLY A 519 -38.97 -79.55 29.22
N VAL A 520 -37.81 -79.01 28.88
CA VAL A 520 -36.52 -79.64 29.15
C VAL A 520 -36.42 -79.89 30.66
N ASP A 521 -36.30 -81.17 31.05
CA ASP A 521 -35.96 -81.66 32.38
C ASP A 521 -36.66 -80.96 33.59
N GLY A 522 -38.00 -80.95 33.56
CA GLY A 522 -38.73 -81.65 34.62
C GLY A 522 -39.08 -80.96 35.94
N GLU A 523 -38.93 -79.65 36.12
CA GLU A 523 -39.35 -78.95 37.35
C GLU A 523 -40.50 -77.95 37.09
N THR A 524 -41.74 -78.35 37.38
CA THR A 524 -42.94 -77.51 37.22
C THR A 524 -43.34 -76.84 38.55
N SER A 525 -43.44 -75.51 38.58
CA SER A 525 -44.22 -74.83 39.63
C SER A 525 -44.78 -73.46 39.21
N LEU A 526 -46.09 -73.48 38.97
CA LEU A 526 -47.08 -72.45 39.33
C LEU A 526 -47.01 -71.05 38.69
N ILE A 527 -47.83 -70.97 37.63
CA ILE A 527 -48.49 -69.81 37.01
C ILE A 527 -49.22 -68.88 38.00
N GLY A 528 -49.19 -67.58 37.70
CA GLY A 528 -50.26 -66.60 37.98
C GLY A 528 -50.19 -65.89 39.34
N GLY A 529 -50.35 -64.57 39.43
CA GLY A 529 -50.57 -63.49 38.46
C GLY A 529 -50.41 -62.15 39.22
N ASP A 530 -50.75 -60.95 38.74
CA ASP A 530 -51.24 -60.42 37.47
C ASP A 530 -51.06 -58.87 37.53
N ILE A 531 -51.28 -58.14 36.44
CA ILE A 531 -51.55 -56.67 36.40
C ILE A 531 -50.37 -55.69 36.73
N GLU A 532 -49.73 -55.24 35.63
CA GLU A 532 -49.65 -53.81 35.21
C GLU A 532 -48.78 -52.77 35.96
N GLY A 533 -47.86 -52.15 35.21
CA GLY A 533 -47.75 -50.68 35.17
C GLY A 533 -46.48 -50.02 35.74
N GLY A 534 -45.77 -49.27 34.88
CA GLY A 534 -45.03 -48.06 35.28
C GLY A 534 -43.50 -48.12 35.20
N GLU A 535 -42.91 -47.14 34.51
CA GLU A 535 -41.47 -46.90 34.42
C GLU A 535 -40.88 -46.42 35.76
N LEU A 536 -39.70 -46.94 36.13
CA LEU A 536 -38.62 -46.12 36.71
C LEU A 536 -37.29 -46.89 36.67
N PHE A 537 -36.25 -46.31 36.07
CA PHE A 537 -34.87 -46.79 36.23
C PHE A 537 -34.00 -45.71 36.86
N GLU A 538 -33.69 -45.92 38.13
CA GLU A 538 -32.84 -45.08 38.97
C GLU A 538 -31.35 -45.42 38.75
N PHE A 539 -30.48 -44.43 38.94
CA PHE A 539 -29.06 -44.52 38.56
C PHE A 539 -28.18 -45.01 39.73
N GLY A 540 -27.61 -46.21 39.58
CA GLY A 540 -26.66 -46.79 40.55
C GLY A 540 -25.24 -46.25 40.40
N SER A 541 -24.61 -45.91 41.52
CA SER A 541 -23.33 -45.20 41.60
C SER A 541 -22.09 -46.09 41.60
N SER A 542 -21.01 -45.61 40.97
CA SER A 542 -19.65 -45.62 41.56
C SER A 542 -18.71 -44.72 40.76
N ILE A 543 -17.97 -43.87 41.47
CA ILE A 543 -16.94 -42.97 40.95
C ILE A 543 -15.68 -43.22 41.76
N ASP A 544 -14.53 -43.26 41.09
CA ASP A 544 -13.21 -43.13 41.72
C ASP A 544 -12.58 -41.78 41.31
N LEU A 545 -11.84 -41.16 42.23
CA LEU A 545 -11.37 -39.77 42.12
C LEU A 545 -9.98 -39.62 42.75
N PRO A 546 -9.18 -38.67 42.26
CA PRO A 546 -8.70 -37.67 43.21
C PRO A 546 -8.57 -36.23 42.66
N ASN A 547 -9.20 -35.28 43.36
CA ASN A 547 -8.79 -33.87 43.61
C ASN A 547 -8.48 -32.92 42.40
N LEU A 548 -8.77 -31.61 42.45
CA LEU A 548 -8.57 -30.65 43.55
C LEU A 548 -9.38 -29.33 43.28
N HIS A 549 -9.69 -28.58 44.35
CA HIS A 549 -10.36 -27.25 44.40
C HIS A 549 -11.85 -27.16 44.01
N LYS A 550 -12.65 -26.57 44.91
CA LYS A 550 -14.11 -26.40 44.83
C LYS A 550 -14.50 -24.95 45.17
N ASP A 551 -14.65 -24.12 44.15
CA ASP A 551 -15.30 -22.79 44.28
C ASP A 551 -16.33 -22.57 43.15
N GLU A 552 -16.04 -22.99 41.91
CA GLU A 552 -16.98 -22.87 40.78
C GLU A 552 -18.24 -23.74 40.93
N ASP A 553 -18.13 -24.97 41.44
CA ASP A 553 -19.28 -25.87 41.56
C ASP A 553 -20.32 -25.37 42.56
N VAL A 554 -19.91 -24.64 43.60
CA VAL A 554 -20.82 -24.03 44.58
C VAL A 554 -21.61 -22.91 43.92
N LEU A 555 -20.94 -22.05 43.13
CA LEU A 555 -21.60 -21.01 42.35
C LEU A 555 -22.56 -21.58 41.29
N LYS A 556 -22.18 -22.70 40.65
CA LYS A 556 -23.01 -23.38 39.65
C LYS A 556 -24.25 -24.03 40.28
N ALA A 557 -24.11 -24.66 41.45
CA ALA A 557 -25.22 -25.23 42.21
C ALA A 557 -26.19 -24.16 42.72
N VAL A 558 -25.70 -23.05 43.28
CA VAL A 558 -26.54 -21.92 43.73
C VAL A 558 -27.28 -21.28 42.54
N ARG A 559 -26.62 -21.11 41.40
CA ARG A 559 -27.23 -20.52 40.20
C ARG A 559 -28.29 -21.42 39.56
N ALA A 560 -28.17 -22.74 39.70
CA ALA A 560 -29.20 -23.70 39.30
C ALA A 560 -30.39 -23.70 40.28
N LEU A 561 -30.15 -23.59 41.59
CA LEU A 561 -31.21 -23.53 42.61
C LEU A 561 -32.07 -22.26 42.49
N VAL A 562 -31.42 -21.10 42.26
CA VAL A 562 -32.08 -19.79 42.09
C VAL A 562 -32.95 -19.72 40.82
N ALA A 563 -32.65 -20.54 39.80
CA ALA A 563 -33.43 -20.58 38.56
C ALA A 563 -34.77 -21.32 38.69
N ASN A 564 -34.93 -22.19 39.70
CA ASN A 564 -36.09 -23.08 39.80
C ASN A 564 -37.07 -22.68 40.93
N GLU A 565 -36.60 -22.07 42.02
CA GLU A 565 -37.45 -21.67 43.17
C GLU A 565 -37.09 -20.25 43.69
N PRO A 566 -37.56 -19.17 43.03
CA PRO A 566 -37.17 -17.80 43.37
C PRO A 566 -37.70 -17.33 44.74
N GLU A 567 -38.80 -17.90 45.24
CA GLU A 567 -39.40 -17.51 46.53
C GLU A 567 -38.54 -17.91 47.74
N LEU A 568 -37.88 -19.07 47.69
CA LEU A 568 -36.97 -19.53 48.74
C LEU A 568 -35.65 -18.75 48.76
N ALA A 569 -35.14 -18.35 47.60
CA ALA A 569 -33.97 -17.46 47.51
C ALA A 569 -34.22 -16.10 48.19
N ALA A 570 -35.41 -15.53 48.01
CA ALA A 570 -35.82 -14.30 48.69
C ALA A 570 -35.91 -14.46 50.22
N GLN A 571 -36.28 -15.66 50.70
CA GLN A 571 -36.39 -15.96 52.13
C GLN A 571 -35.01 -16.12 52.80
N VAL A 572 -34.01 -16.66 52.09
CA VAL A 572 -32.61 -16.73 52.57
C VAL A 572 -31.98 -15.34 52.66
N VAL A 573 -32.15 -14.50 51.62
CA VAL A 573 -31.68 -13.10 51.64
C VAL A 573 -32.36 -12.31 52.76
N LYS A 574 -33.65 -12.54 53.02
CA LYS A 574 -34.38 -11.91 54.13
C LYS A 574 -33.82 -12.29 55.50
N ASN A 575 -33.40 -13.54 55.72
CA ASN A 575 -32.78 -13.95 56.99
C ASN A 575 -31.38 -13.32 57.15
N TRP A 576 -30.56 -13.27 56.09
CA TRP A 576 -29.26 -12.59 56.14
C TRP A 576 -29.34 -11.07 56.36
N MET A 577 -30.49 -10.45 56.07
CA MET A 577 -30.73 -9.02 56.34
C MET A 577 -31.31 -8.75 57.74
N VAL A 578 -31.52 -9.78 58.56
CA VAL A 578 -32.03 -9.67 59.94
C VAL A 578 -30.95 -9.99 60.99
N ASP A 579 -29.97 -10.84 60.65
CA ASP A 579 -28.84 -11.21 61.52
C ASP A 579 -27.51 -10.50 61.14
N GLY A 580 -27.58 -9.26 60.62
CA GLY A 580 -26.44 -8.45 60.17
C GLY A 580 -26.49 -6.99 60.63
#